data_AF-A0A521EWN4-F1
#
_entry.id   AF-A0A521EWN4-F1
#
_cell.length_a   1.000
_cell.length_b   1.000
_cell.length_c   1.000
_cell.angle_alpha   90.00
_cell.angle_beta   90.00
_cell.angle_gamma   90.00
#
_symmetry.space_group_name_H-M   'P 1'
#
loop_
_entity.id
_entity.type
_entity.pdbx_description
1 polymer ?
#
loop_
_entity_poly.entity_id
_entity_poly.type
_entity_poly.pdbx_seq_one_letter_code
_entity_poly.pdbx_strand_id
1 'polypeptide(L)'
;MERTKIKRILSAIEFHQINEILLREINFPIEGEGIYIKHAGTHYGHVKIQIFEKTELGSSICYWHLEEEKFPKGAYREAIEKVLSFFISYLEAIRGERVNIYFEILDATFHPVDSSVGDFEIATIQAIINAFDENLYIPDHKYVYRK
;
A
#
# COMPACT_ATOMS: atom_id res chain seq x y z
N MET A 1 -16.16 -15.59 25.19
CA MET A 1 -16.61 -14.28 24.69
C MET A 1 -15.70 -13.93 23.53
N GLU A 2 -16.06 -14.33 22.31
CA GLU A 2 -15.30 -13.95 21.11
C GLU A 2 -15.36 -12.44 20.94
N ARG A 3 -14.20 -11.79 20.97
CA ARG A 3 -14.11 -10.38 20.56
C ARG A 3 -14.24 -10.36 19.04
N THR A 4 -15.40 -10.00 18.53
CA THR A 4 -15.59 -9.70 17.11
C THR A 4 -14.57 -8.64 16.72
N LYS A 5 -13.53 -9.01 15.97
CA LYS A 5 -12.56 -8.06 15.42
C LYS A 5 -13.35 -7.13 14.50
N ILE A 6 -13.47 -5.85 14.86
CA ILE A 6 -14.03 -4.82 13.99
C ILE A 6 -13.14 -4.77 12.75
N LYS A 7 -13.67 -5.15 11.58
CA LYS A 7 -12.96 -5.01 10.31
C LYS A 7 -12.74 -3.53 10.03
N ARG A 8 -11.50 -3.15 9.72
CA ARG A 8 -11.20 -1.78 9.28
C ARG A 8 -11.91 -1.52 7.94
N ILE A 9 -12.61 -0.39 7.87
CA ILE A 9 -13.25 0.10 6.65
C ILE A 9 -12.29 1.10 6.02
N LEU A 10 -11.84 0.84 4.79
CA LEU A 10 -11.08 1.81 4.00
C LEU A 10 -12.02 2.96 3.62
N SER A 11 -11.53 4.19 3.70
CA SER A 11 -12.34 5.36 3.40
C SER A 11 -11.57 6.37 2.57
N ALA A 12 -12.31 7.16 1.80
CA ALA A 12 -11.77 8.19 0.91
C ALA A 12 -10.86 9.22 1.62
N ILE A 13 -11.02 9.38 2.94
CA ILE A 13 -10.22 10.33 3.72
C ILE A 13 -8.74 9.95 3.78
N GLU A 14 -8.41 8.66 3.61
CA GLU A 14 -7.04 8.14 3.70
C GLU A 14 -6.12 8.75 2.62
N PHE A 15 -6.69 9.16 1.48
CA PHE A 15 -5.94 9.74 0.35
C PHE A 15 -6.21 11.23 0.13
N HIS A 16 -7.06 11.85 0.96
CA HIS A 16 -7.51 13.22 0.73
C HIS A 16 -6.35 14.22 0.59
N GLN A 17 -5.27 14.02 1.35
CA GLN A 17 -4.09 14.88 1.37
C GLN A 17 -3.31 14.92 0.05
N ILE A 18 -3.45 13.91 -0.81
CA ILE A 18 -2.79 13.88 -2.13
C ILE A 18 -3.75 14.24 -3.27
N ASN A 19 -5.00 14.64 -2.99
CA ASN A 19 -6.01 14.89 -4.04
C ASN A 19 -5.58 15.90 -5.09
N GLU A 20 -4.95 16.99 -4.66
CA GLU A 20 -4.49 18.02 -5.60
C GLU A 20 -3.42 17.48 -6.56
N ILE A 21 -2.61 16.52 -6.12
CA ILE A 21 -1.58 15.85 -6.94
C ILE A 21 -2.26 14.86 -7.87
N LEU A 22 -3.20 14.07 -7.35
CA LEU A 22 -3.93 13.06 -8.13
C LEU A 22 -4.76 13.65 -9.28
N LEU A 23 -5.20 14.91 -9.18
CA LEU A 23 -5.94 15.59 -10.25
C LEU A 23 -5.04 16.19 -11.35
N ARG A 24 -3.71 16.14 -11.19
CA ARG A 24 -2.73 16.62 -12.17
C ARG A 24 -2.25 15.47 -13.05
N GLU A 25 -1.51 15.82 -14.09
CA GLU A 25 -0.72 14.86 -14.86
C GLU A 25 0.34 14.21 -13.96
N ILE A 26 0.44 12.87 -14.00
CA ILE A 26 1.37 12.08 -13.18
C ILE A 26 2.44 11.52 -14.13
N ASN A 27 3.71 11.76 -13.80
CA ASN A 27 4.84 11.18 -14.53
C ASN A 27 5.21 9.82 -13.93
N PHE A 28 4.73 8.74 -14.55
CA PHE A 28 5.09 7.37 -14.16
C PHE A 28 6.46 6.95 -14.75
N PRO A 29 7.17 6.00 -14.11
CA PRO A 29 6.84 5.36 -12.85
C PRO A 29 7.14 6.23 -11.63
N ILE A 30 6.36 6.03 -10.56
CA ILE A 30 6.62 6.63 -9.24
C ILE A 30 6.79 5.51 -8.21
N GLU A 31 7.66 5.73 -7.23
CA GLU A 31 8.00 4.74 -6.21
C GLU A 31 7.62 5.28 -4.84
N GLY A 32 7.11 4.41 -3.97
CA GLY A 32 6.85 4.78 -2.59
C GLY A 32 7.05 3.64 -1.61
N GLU A 33 7.39 4.00 -0.38
CA GLU A 33 7.64 3.08 0.72
C GLU A 33 6.80 3.49 1.93
N GLY A 34 6.24 2.49 2.61
CA GLY A 34 5.38 2.66 3.76
C GLY A 34 5.76 1.70 4.87
N ILE A 35 5.96 2.24 6.06
CA ILE A 35 6.35 1.53 7.27
C ILE A 35 5.42 1.94 8.42
N TYR A 36 4.58 0.99 8.85
CA TYR A 36 3.77 1.17 10.02
C TYR A 36 4.41 0.49 11.22
N ILE A 37 4.73 1.28 12.25
CA ILE A 37 5.21 0.80 13.55
C ILE A 37 4.40 1.49 14.65
N LYS A 38 3.86 0.70 15.59
CA LYS A 38 3.19 1.25 16.79
C LYS A 38 3.67 0.55 18.06
N HIS A 39 3.63 1.29 19.18
CA HIS A 39 3.93 0.81 20.54
C HIS A 39 5.22 -0.01 20.66
N ALA A 40 6.38 0.62 20.39
CA ALA A 40 7.68 -0.03 20.58
C ALA A 40 7.84 -1.39 19.86
N GLY A 41 7.18 -1.56 18.71
CA GLY A 41 7.35 -2.73 17.85
C GLY A 41 6.23 -3.76 17.91
N THR A 42 5.15 -3.57 18.69
CA THR A 42 4.04 -4.56 18.75
C THR A 42 3.07 -4.50 17.57
N HIS A 43 3.29 -3.57 16.65
CA HIS A 43 2.60 -3.48 15.37
C HIS A 43 3.65 -3.22 14.31
N TYR A 44 3.64 -4.00 13.23
CA TYR A 44 4.60 -3.86 12.15
C TYR A 44 4.01 -4.20 10.78
N GLY A 45 4.21 -3.31 9.82
CA GLY A 45 4.01 -3.59 8.40
C GLY A 45 4.97 -2.75 7.58
N HIS A 46 5.59 -3.33 6.56
CA HIS A 46 6.44 -2.62 5.62
C HIS A 46 6.09 -3.06 4.21
N VAL A 47 5.90 -2.09 3.32
CA VAL A 47 5.58 -2.30 1.91
C VAL A 47 6.29 -1.24 1.08
N LYS A 48 6.96 -1.68 0.03
CA LYS A 48 7.58 -0.83 -0.98
C LYS A 48 6.96 -1.15 -2.35
N ILE A 49 6.45 -0.12 -3.01
CA ILE A 49 5.72 -0.23 -4.26
C ILE A 49 6.34 0.65 -5.35
N GLN A 50 6.13 0.24 -6.59
CA GLN A 50 6.29 1.09 -7.76
C GLN A 50 4.98 1.10 -8.55
N ILE A 51 4.56 2.29 -8.98
CA ILE A 51 3.30 2.51 -9.70
C ILE A 51 3.64 2.87 -11.13
N PHE A 52 2.97 2.21 -12.07
CA PHE A 52 3.17 2.39 -13.50
C PHE A 52 1.84 2.65 -14.19
N GLU A 53 1.90 3.36 -15.31
CA GLU A 53 0.81 3.38 -16.27
C GLU A 53 0.81 2.08 -17.10
N LYS A 54 -0.38 1.55 -17.35
CA LYS A 54 -0.60 0.43 -18.27
C LYS A 54 -0.88 0.97 -19.67
N THR A 55 -0.17 0.44 -20.65
CA THR A 55 -0.49 0.66 -22.07
C THR A 55 -1.69 -0.15 -22.56
N GLU A 56 -2.02 -1.25 -21.87
CA GLU A 56 -3.10 -2.18 -22.24
C GLU A 56 -3.95 -2.57 -21.03
N LEU A 57 -5.24 -2.89 -21.27
CA LEU A 57 -6.14 -3.37 -20.22
C LEU A 57 -5.81 -4.82 -19.85
N GLY A 58 -4.86 -4.99 -18.92
CA GLY A 58 -4.50 -6.27 -18.32
C GLY A 58 -5.27 -6.55 -17.01
N SER A 59 -5.51 -7.83 -16.70
CA SER A 59 -6.31 -8.27 -15.55
C SER A 59 -5.62 -8.10 -14.19
N SER A 60 -4.29 -8.19 -14.12
CA SER A 60 -3.59 -8.08 -12.83
C SER A 60 -3.36 -6.62 -12.45
N ILE A 61 -3.83 -6.20 -11.28
CA ILE A 61 -3.55 -4.87 -10.72
C ILE A 61 -2.15 -4.80 -10.09
N CYS A 62 -1.57 -5.95 -9.74
CA CYS A 62 -0.37 -6.03 -8.91
C CYS A 62 0.55 -7.17 -9.37
N TYR A 63 1.86 -6.94 -9.38
CA TYR A 63 2.90 -7.94 -9.60
C TYR A 63 3.82 -8.01 -8.38
N TRP A 64 4.14 -9.23 -7.95
CA TRP A 64 4.97 -9.46 -6.77
C TRP A 64 6.36 -9.90 -7.20
N HIS A 65 7.39 -9.11 -6.91
CA HIS A 65 8.80 -9.48 -7.16
C HIS A 65 9.41 -10.30 -6.01
N LEU A 66 8.65 -10.49 -4.94
CA LEU A 66 9.04 -11.24 -3.75
C LEU A 66 8.71 -12.72 -3.88
N GLU A 67 9.73 -13.53 -3.65
CA GLU A 67 9.62 -14.98 -3.42
C GLU A 67 8.66 -15.27 -2.25
N GLU A 68 7.91 -16.38 -2.35
CA GLU A 68 6.91 -16.75 -1.34
C GLU A 68 7.55 -17.02 0.04
N GLU A 69 8.79 -17.48 0.06
CA GLU A 69 9.55 -17.75 1.28
C GLU A 69 9.85 -16.46 2.06
N LYS A 70 10.03 -15.34 1.37
CA LYS A 70 10.34 -14.03 1.97
C LYS A 70 9.07 -13.33 2.43
N PHE A 71 8.00 -13.42 1.64
CA PHE A 71 6.70 -12.85 1.98
C PHE A 71 5.58 -13.79 1.51
N PRO A 72 5.04 -14.65 2.39
CA PRO A 72 4.13 -15.70 1.97
C PRO A 72 2.83 -15.16 1.39
N LYS A 73 2.25 -15.91 0.45
CA LYS A 73 0.87 -15.67 0.02
C LYS A 73 -0.09 -15.82 1.21
N GLY A 74 -1.13 -15.00 1.25
CA GLY A 74 -2.16 -15.05 2.28
C GLY A 74 -2.62 -13.66 2.70
N ALA A 75 -3.12 -13.58 3.94
CA ALA A 75 -3.88 -12.43 4.42
C ALA A 75 -3.15 -11.07 4.33
N TYR A 76 -1.82 -11.05 4.41
CA TYR A 76 -1.05 -9.81 4.25
C TYR A 76 -1.00 -9.34 2.79
N ARG A 77 -0.79 -10.25 1.83
CA ARG A 77 -0.86 -9.92 0.38
C ARG A 77 -2.27 -9.46 0.00
N GLU A 78 -3.29 -10.15 0.49
CA GLU A 78 -4.70 -9.77 0.29
C GLU A 78 -5.01 -8.37 0.87
N ALA A 79 -4.41 -8.02 2.02
CA ALA A 79 -4.56 -6.69 2.61
C ALA A 79 -3.98 -5.58 1.71
N ILE A 80 -2.79 -5.83 1.17
CA ILE A 80 -2.11 -4.91 0.25
C ILE A 80 -2.95 -4.75 -1.01
N GLU A 81 -3.31 -5.84 -1.69
CA GLU A 81 -4.11 -5.82 -2.93
C GLU A 81 -5.49 -5.17 -2.73
N LYS A 82 -6.11 -5.34 -1.56
CA LYS A 82 -7.35 -4.66 -1.19
C LYS A 82 -7.17 -3.13 -1.17
N VAL A 83 -6.09 -2.63 -0.56
CA VAL A 83 -5.80 -1.18 -0.53
C VAL A 83 -5.49 -0.66 -1.93
N LEU A 84 -4.70 -1.38 -2.72
CA LEU A 84 -4.38 -1.00 -4.09
C LEU A 84 -5.64 -0.91 -4.96
N SER A 85 -6.53 -1.91 -4.86
CA SER A 85 -7.82 -1.91 -5.55
C SER A 85 -8.68 -0.72 -5.15
N PHE A 86 -8.76 -0.46 -3.83
CA PHE A 86 -9.51 0.66 -3.30
C PHE A 86 -8.95 2.01 -3.80
N PHE A 87 -7.63 2.15 -3.86
CA PHE A 87 -6.98 3.35 -4.38
C PHE A 87 -7.27 3.56 -5.88
N ILE A 88 -7.26 2.51 -6.71
CA ILE A 88 -7.67 2.64 -8.12
C ILE A 88 -9.10 3.18 -8.19
N SER A 89 -10.05 2.55 -7.48
CA SER A 89 -11.46 3.01 -7.48
C SER A 89 -11.60 4.44 -6.97
N TYR A 90 -10.79 4.82 -5.98
CA TYR A 90 -10.74 6.19 -5.47
C TYR A 90 -10.26 7.17 -6.55
N LEU A 91 -9.16 6.84 -7.21
CA LEU A 91 -8.54 7.66 -8.25
C LEU A 91 -9.47 7.83 -9.46
N GLU A 92 -10.14 6.75 -9.88
CA GLU A 92 -11.17 6.78 -10.91
C GLU A 92 -12.33 7.69 -10.53
N ALA A 93 -12.79 7.61 -9.27
CA ALA A 93 -13.90 8.43 -8.79
C ALA A 93 -13.58 9.92 -8.76
N ILE A 94 -12.37 10.31 -8.33
CA ILE A 94 -12.00 11.74 -8.27
C ILE A 94 -11.65 12.33 -9.64
N ARG A 95 -11.13 11.52 -10.58
CA ARG A 95 -10.84 11.95 -11.96
C ARG A 95 -12.07 11.90 -12.87
N GLY A 96 -13.07 11.08 -12.52
CA GLY A 96 -14.26 10.87 -13.34
C GLY A 96 -14.00 10.03 -14.60
N GLU A 97 -12.89 9.30 -14.65
CA GLU A 97 -12.47 8.47 -15.78
C GLU A 97 -11.83 7.17 -15.30
N ARG A 98 -11.73 6.19 -16.20
CA ARG A 98 -11.00 4.95 -15.90
C ARG A 98 -9.51 5.22 -15.85
N VAL A 99 -8.84 4.63 -14.88
CA VAL A 99 -7.39 4.77 -14.72
C VAL A 99 -6.73 3.44 -14.97
N ASN A 100 -5.76 3.44 -15.87
CA ASN A 100 -5.04 2.23 -16.25
C ASN A 100 -3.66 2.24 -15.60
N ILE A 101 -3.60 1.87 -14.33
CA ILE A 101 -2.34 1.73 -13.59
C ILE A 101 -2.13 0.29 -13.09
N TYR A 102 -0.89 -0.02 -12.74
CA TYR A 102 -0.53 -1.24 -12.03
C TYR A 102 0.57 -0.99 -11.02
N PHE A 103 0.68 -1.94 -10.09
CA PHE A 103 1.63 -1.89 -8.98
C PHE A 103 2.63 -3.03 -9.09
N GLU A 104 3.90 -2.73 -8.89
CA GLU A 104 4.93 -3.72 -8.58
C GLU A 104 5.23 -3.64 -7.09
N ILE A 105 5.14 -4.78 -6.37
CA ILE A 105 5.60 -4.88 -4.99
C ILE A 105 7.07 -5.25 -5.02
N LEU A 106 7.91 -4.25 -4.77
CA LEU A 106 9.37 -4.36 -4.81
C LEU A 106 9.92 -5.00 -3.54
N ASP A 107 9.35 -4.63 -2.39
CA ASP A 107 9.73 -5.18 -1.10
C ASP A 107 8.55 -5.18 -0.13
N ALA A 108 8.54 -6.13 0.80
CA ALA A 108 7.58 -6.21 1.88
C ALA A 108 8.13 -7.11 2.97
N THR A 109 8.09 -6.64 4.21
CA THR A 109 8.62 -7.38 5.35
C THR A 109 7.59 -7.42 6.47
N PHE A 110 7.65 -8.49 7.27
CA PHE A 110 6.74 -8.73 8.37
C PHE A 110 7.49 -9.25 9.59
N HIS A 111 6.91 -9.04 10.77
CA HIS A 111 7.33 -9.70 12.00
C HIS A 111 6.29 -10.75 12.38
N PRO A 112 6.66 -12.02 12.64
CA PRO A 112 5.69 -13.09 12.85
C PRO A 112 4.71 -12.86 14.01
N VAL A 113 5.10 -12.07 15.01
CA VAL A 113 4.30 -11.80 16.21
C VAL A 113 3.62 -10.44 16.14
N ASP A 114 4.30 -9.45 15.57
CA ASP A 114 3.86 -8.05 15.65
C ASP A 114 3.14 -7.58 14.38
N SER A 115 3.11 -8.37 13.32
CA SER A 115 2.39 -8.01 12.10
C SER A 115 0.95 -8.49 12.09
N SER A 116 0.03 -7.58 11.77
CA SER A 116 -1.38 -7.88 11.52
C SER A 116 -1.83 -7.38 10.15
N VAL A 117 -2.95 -7.89 9.67
CA VAL A 117 -3.58 -7.48 8.40
C VAL A 117 -3.77 -5.96 8.34
N GLY A 118 -4.22 -5.33 9.43
CA GLY A 118 -4.44 -3.89 9.47
C GLY A 118 -3.15 -3.07 9.39
N ASP A 119 -2.01 -3.63 9.80
CA ASP A 119 -0.71 -2.96 9.71
C ASP A 119 -0.25 -2.85 8.25
N PHE A 120 -0.52 -3.89 7.45
CA PHE A 120 -0.28 -3.88 6.00
C PHE A 120 -1.24 -2.98 5.24
N GLU A 121 -2.50 -2.85 5.69
CA GLU A 121 -3.41 -1.84 5.10
C GLU A 121 -2.84 -0.42 5.29
N ILE A 122 -2.35 -0.11 6.50
CA ILE A 122 -1.77 1.21 6.79
C ILE A 122 -0.46 1.43 6.04
N ALA A 123 0.44 0.45 6.07
CA ALA A 123 1.72 0.54 5.36
C ALA A 123 1.51 0.75 3.86
N THR A 124 0.52 0.10 3.25
CA THR A 124 0.20 0.30 1.83
C THR A 124 -0.34 1.71 1.55
N ILE A 125 -1.23 2.23 2.42
CA ILE A 125 -1.72 3.62 2.31
C ILE A 125 -0.55 4.61 2.36
N GLN A 126 0.36 4.41 3.32
CA GLN A 126 1.56 5.24 3.48
C GLN A 126 2.49 5.15 2.27
N ALA A 127 2.70 3.95 1.71
CA ALA A 127 3.50 3.76 0.51
C ALA A 127 2.90 4.51 -0.69
N ILE A 128 1.58 4.49 -0.86
CA ILE A 128 0.89 5.25 -1.92
C ILE A 128 1.09 6.76 -1.70
N ILE A 129 0.85 7.26 -0.49
CA ILE A 129 1.03 8.69 -0.17
C ILE A 129 2.47 9.11 -0.47
N ASN A 130 3.44 8.34 -0.01
CA ASN A 130 4.86 8.59 -0.24
C ASN A 130 5.22 8.62 -1.72
N ALA A 131 4.63 7.73 -2.53
CA ALA A 131 4.85 7.71 -3.97
C ALA A 131 4.42 9.00 -4.68
N PHE A 132 3.37 9.64 -4.18
CA PHE A 132 2.85 10.90 -4.73
C PHE A 132 3.48 12.14 -4.11
N ASP A 133 3.82 12.09 -2.82
CA ASP A 133 4.51 13.16 -2.09
C ASP A 133 5.30 12.61 -0.89
N GLU A 134 6.62 12.55 -1.04
CA GLU A 134 7.54 12.10 0.01
C GLU A 134 7.54 13.00 1.26
N ASN A 135 7.07 14.25 1.15
CA ASN A 135 7.02 15.16 2.30
C ASN A 135 5.82 14.88 3.22
N LEU A 136 4.77 14.22 2.70
CA LEU A 136 3.60 13.85 3.49
C LEU A 136 3.84 12.58 4.30
N TYR A 137 4.80 11.75 3.90
CA TYR A 137 5.20 10.57 4.64
C TYR A 137 6.67 10.23 4.40
N ILE A 138 7.45 10.15 5.47
CA ILE A 138 8.86 9.73 5.46
C ILE A 138 8.95 8.38 6.16
N PRO A 139 9.39 7.29 5.49
CA PRO A 139 9.52 5.97 6.09
C PRO A 139 10.55 5.94 7.23
N ASP A 140 10.19 5.39 8.39
CA ASP A 140 11.13 5.16 9.50
C ASP A 140 11.83 3.80 9.35
N HIS A 141 12.99 3.80 8.71
CA HIS A 141 13.74 2.56 8.46
C HIS A 141 14.41 1.96 9.69
N LYS A 142 14.40 2.64 10.85
CA LYS A 142 15.13 2.19 12.04
C LYS A 142 14.73 0.79 12.51
N TYR A 143 13.51 0.36 12.21
CA TYR A 143 12.95 -0.93 12.63
C TYR A 143 12.49 -1.79 11.47
N VAL A 144 13.00 -1.57 10.25
CA VAL A 144 12.70 -2.45 9.12
C VAL A 144 13.37 -3.80 9.35
N TYR A 145 12.57 -4.84 9.41
CA TYR A 145 13.04 -6.21 9.56
C TYR A 145 13.65 -6.69 8.25
N ARG A 146 14.97 -6.54 8.10
CA ARG A 146 15.75 -7.17 7.02
C ARG A 146 16.32 -8.48 7.56
N LYS A 147 15.74 -9.61 7.15
CA LYS A 147 16.34 -10.94 7.40
C LYS A 147 17.43 -11.22 6.39
#